data_AF-A0A5U4CQM7-F1
#
_entry.id   AF-A0A5U4CQM7-F1
#
_cell.length_a   1.000
_cell.length_b   1.000
_cell.length_c   1.000
_cell.angle_alpha   90.00
_cell.angle_beta   90.00
_cell.angle_gamma   90.00
#
_symmetry.space_group_name_H-M   'P 1'
#
loop_
_entity.id
_entity.type
_entity.pdbx_description
1 polymer ?
#
loop_
_entity_poly.entity_id
_entity_poly.type
_entity_poly.pdbx_seq_one_letter_code
_entity_poly.pdbx_strand_id
1 'polypeptide(L)'
;MSNLSGSVPVSRPETQSLGFNSQGEEEMVITAPAGKPGYGPGSLAADLGKIPRTPIQAESSAAIHAAARWSTAQLQKTQAEYAAHQNALAAAQAKAKAARDALTLRLTQESNARIHNTYVNPAIAGAHANNMAMQAEAARLGAAKAAARAREKAEQEARQAEAELLAQQEAERQAAAAVAAARAKAEADARAVAEADARAAAEAAAKAKAEADAEARLREQENRTRLSMEMNVTPPVPVYTPEMVQKAESAMIQPGIMALPFIPRMMNLSVASRGVIPMTPEASYLTGNTLVRAASVLSEWVAVTETMVATATAGVLIATFWSQEVGKGSDRVPGRDMEALFATEAILLNRGNLGALQPGVDSVELPVRAHLAEENGHLALRLLKTGAGGLPAVVRILDAVRDPETGLDKIIVPGLNGRRDREVLVNPSADGLPGEWFPGHGDAVPQTPLSHDMSVKPAVEDTDAPLAVDILAVPAPEQMQDFIYWQVFPDGSSVRPIYVVMTPDTQGAVRELVTVPRLSGDGLFVAPHGVSMTDDIHR
;
A
#
# COMPACT_ATOMS: atom_id res chain seq x y z
N MET A 1 1.06 21.16 -52.49
CA MET A 1 2.52 21.14 -52.21
C MET A 1 2.67 21.35 -50.72
N SER A 2 3.38 20.60 -49.89
CA SER A 2 4.09 19.32 -49.97
C SER A 2 4.42 18.93 -48.52
N ASN A 3 4.08 17.71 -48.12
CA ASN A 3 4.83 16.73 -47.32
C ASN A 3 5.90 17.08 -46.25
N LEU A 4 5.82 16.30 -45.14
CA LEU A 4 6.89 15.68 -44.30
C LEU A 4 7.64 16.61 -43.31
N SER A 5 8.06 16.22 -42.10
CA SER A 5 8.05 14.98 -41.30
C SER A 5 8.53 15.35 -39.88
N GLY A 6 8.01 14.73 -38.82
CA GLY A 6 8.48 14.95 -37.45
C GLY A 6 7.71 14.13 -36.40
N SER A 7 7.89 12.82 -36.44
CA SER A 7 7.28 11.81 -35.56
C SER A 7 7.92 11.75 -34.16
N VAL A 8 7.08 11.71 -33.12
CA VAL A 8 7.42 11.24 -31.76
C VAL A 8 7.36 9.70 -31.77
N PRO A 9 8.35 8.97 -31.24
CA PRO A 9 8.38 7.52 -31.30
C PRO A 9 7.42 6.90 -30.27
N VAL A 10 6.36 6.28 -30.77
CA VAL A 10 5.59 5.27 -30.05
C VAL A 10 6.15 3.92 -30.48
N SER A 11 6.95 3.28 -29.64
CA SER A 11 7.44 1.93 -29.89
C SER A 11 6.25 0.96 -29.88
N ARG A 12 5.85 0.52 -31.07
CA ARG A 12 5.03 -0.68 -31.27
C ARG A 12 5.86 -1.90 -30.87
N PRO A 13 5.29 -2.90 -30.16
CA PRO A 13 5.93 -4.19 -30.04
C PRO A 13 6.02 -4.82 -31.44
N GLU A 14 7.24 -5.14 -31.85
CA GLU A 14 7.50 -5.91 -33.07
C GLU A 14 6.89 -7.31 -32.96
N THR A 15 6.34 -7.73 -34.10
CA THR A 15 5.85 -9.05 -34.47
C THR A 15 6.71 -10.21 -33.94
N GLN A 16 6.11 -11.10 -33.16
CA GLN A 16 6.65 -12.45 -32.91
C GLN A 16 6.03 -13.44 -33.91
N SER A 17 6.90 -14.15 -34.62
CA SER A 17 6.60 -15.18 -35.60
C SER A 17 5.92 -16.39 -34.94
N LEU A 18 4.72 -16.76 -35.40
CA LEU A 18 4.03 -18.01 -35.07
C LEU A 18 4.72 -19.18 -35.77
N GLY A 19 5.30 -20.12 -35.01
CA GLY A 19 5.77 -21.41 -35.52
C GLY A 19 4.84 -22.52 -35.05
N PHE A 20 4.39 -23.37 -35.97
CA PHE A 20 3.60 -24.57 -35.67
C PHE A 20 4.52 -25.77 -35.40
N ASN A 21 4.16 -26.64 -34.46
CA ASN A 21 4.80 -27.94 -34.30
C ASN A 21 4.35 -28.92 -35.40
N SER A 22 4.97 -30.10 -35.48
CA SER A 22 4.71 -31.12 -36.52
C SER A 22 3.30 -31.75 -36.47
N GLN A 23 2.44 -31.30 -35.56
CA GLN A 23 1.04 -31.72 -35.43
C GLN A 23 0.03 -30.57 -35.53
N GLY A 24 0.46 -29.33 -35.79
CA GLY A 24 -0.42 -28.23 -36.20
C GLY A 24 -1.15 -27.48 -35.08
N GLU A 25 -0.67 -27.53 -33.84
CA GLU A 25 -1.21 -26.73 -32.72
C GLU A 25 -0.32 -25.49 -32.42
N GLU A 26 -0.95 -24.38 -32.01
CA GLU A 26 -0.28 -23.12 -31.64
C GLU A 26 0.26 -23.19 -30.20
N GLU A 27 1.58 -23.06 -30.02
CA GLU A 27 2.24 -23.04 -28.72
C GLU A 27 2.88 -21.68 -28.45
N MET A 28 2.56 -21.07 -27.30
CA MET A 28 3.14 -19.79 -26.85
C MET A 28 4.45 -20.05 -26.11
N VAL A 29 5.59 -19.87 -26.78
CA VAL A 29 6.93 -19.98 -26.17
C VAL A 29 7.27 -18.67 -25.47
N ILE A 30 7.22 -18.66 -24.13
CA ILE A 30 7.73 -17.54 -23.31
C ILE A 30 9.20 -17.79 -23.00
N THR A 31 10.10 -17.06 -23.66
CA THR A 31 11.53 -17.06 -23.35
C THR A 31 11.80 -16.11 -22.18
N ALA A 32 12.14 -16.64 -20.99
CA ALA A 32 12.62 -15.85 -19.86
C ALA A 32 14.15 -15.63 -19.95
N PRO A 33 14.68 -14.44 -19.60
CA PRO A 33 16.12 -14.20 -19.55
C PRO A 33 16.78 -14.87 -18.33
N ALA A 34 18.06 -15.17 -18.52
CA ALA A 34 18.85 -16.14 -17.78
C ALA A 34 19.14 -15.85 -16.29
N GLY A 35 18.95 -16.88 -15.47
CA GLY A 35 19.65 -17.13 -14.20
C GLY A 35 19.85 -18.64 -14.02
N LYS A 36 21.10 -19.10 -13.93
CA LYS A 36 21.50 -20.53 -13.74
C LYS A 36 21.75 -20.83 -12.24
N PRO A 37 22.00 -22.10 -11.83
CA PRO A 37 21.24 -23.33 -12.06
C PRO A 37 21.01 -24.14 -10.76
N GLY A 38 19.98 -24.99 -10.72
CA GLY A 38 20.00 -26.15 -9.80
C GLY A 38 18.66 -26.52 -9.20
N TYR A 39 17.92 -27.41 -9.86
CA TYR A 39 17.61 -28.74 -9.33
C TYR A 39 16.85 -29.53 -10.42
N GLY A 40 17.30 -30.76 -10.67
CA GLY A 40 16.71 -31.68 -11.63
C GLY A 40 15.40 -32.32 -11.14
N PRO A 41 14.70 -33.07 -12.00
CA PRO A 41 13.29 -33.37 -11.86
C PRO A 41 13.06 -34.52 -10.87
N GLY A 42 12.29 -34.25 -9.83
CA GLY A 42 11.81 -35.24 -8.87
C GLY A 42 10.31 -35.12 -8.73
N SER A 43 9.58 -36.02 -9.38
CA SER A 43 8.17 -36.28 -9.12
C SER A 43 7.97 -36.67 -7.64
N LEU A 44 7.31 -35.81 -6.87
CA LEU A 44 6.78 -36.15 -5.53
C LEU A 44 5.35 -35.62 -5.42
N ALA A 45 4.48 -36.17 -6.28
CA ALA A 45 3.08 -36.32 -5.94
C ALA A 45 2.94 -37.50 -4.98
N ALA A 46 3.26 -37.29 -3.72
CA ALA A 46 2.82 -38.06 -2.56
C ALA A 46 3.59 -37.53 -1.36
N ASP A 47 2.97 -36.63 -0.60
CA ASP A 47 2.91 -36.66 0.87
C ASP A 47 2.74 -35.24 1.43
N LEU A 48 1.56 -34.65 1.19
CA LEU A 48 1.07 -33.49 1.94
C LEU A 48 -0.41 -33.71 2.30
N GLY A 49 -0.69 -34.88 2.86
CA GLY A 49 -1.84 -35.07 3.72
C GLY A 49 -1.45 -34.64 5.12
N LYS A 50 -2.11 -33.60 5.67
CA LYS A 50 -2.03 -33.08 7.06
C LYS A 50 -1.13 -31.85 7.26
N ILE A 51 -1.54 -30.72 6.68
CA ILE A 51 -1.39 -29.42 7.35
C ILE A 51 -2.77 -28.75 7.33
N PRO A 52 -3.34 -28.30 8.46
CA PRO A 52 -4.61 -27.60 8.46
C PRO A 52 -4.44 -26.28 7.71
N ARG A 53 -5.05 -26.16 6.53
CA ARG A 53 -5.12 -24.89 5.79
C ARG A 53 -5.92 -23.88 6.61
N THR A 54 -5.40 -22.67 6.75
CA THR A 54 -6.13 -21.57 7.39
C THR A 54 -7.41 -21.25 6.59
N PRO A 55 -8.48 -20.73 7.23
CA PRO A 55 -9.76 -20.46 6.56
C PRO A 55 -9.62 -19.63 5.27
N ILE A 56 -8.69 -18.68 5.29
CA ILE A 56 -8.42 -17.74 4.19
C ILE A 56 -7.86 -18.47 2.94
N GLN A 57 -6.97 -19.46 3.12
CA GLN A 57 -6.41 -20.23 2.00
C GLN A 57 -7.41 -21.24 1.41
N ALA A 58 -8.33 -21.75 2.22
CA ALA A 58 -9.43 -22.61 1.77
C ALA A 58 -10.46 -21.80 0.95
N GLU A 59 -10.78 -20.58 1.38
CA GLU A 59 -11.70 -19.67 0.69
C GLU A 59 -11.13 -19.18 -0.65
N SER A 60 -9.84 -18.81 -0.71
CA SER A 60 -9.21 -18.43 -1.99
C SER A 60 -9.16 -19.61 -2.99
N SER A 61 -8.90 -20.83 -2.52
CA SER A 61 -8.91 -22.02 -3.41
C SER A 61 -10.31 -22.34 -3.92
N ALA A 62 -11.33 -22.22 -3.07
CA ALA A 62 -12.73 -22.45 -3.45
C ALA A 62 -13.24 -21.39 -4.45
N ALA A 63 -12.85 -20.12 -4.27
CA ALA A 63 -13.20 -19.04 -5.19
C ALA A 63 -12.56 -19.23 -6.58
N ILE A 64 -11.30 -19.68 -6.65
CA ILE A 64 -10.62 -19.96 -7.92
C ILE A 64 -11.28 -21.14 -8.65
N HIS A 65 -11.63 -22.21 -7.94
CA HIS A 65 -12.34 -23.34 -8.53
C HIS A 65 -13.78 -23.01 -8.95
N ALA A 66 -14.47 -22.13 -8.22
CA ALA A 66 -15.81 -21.66 -8.59
C ALA A 66 -15.80 -20.77 -9.83
N ALA A 67 -14.83 -19.85 -9.94
CA ALA A 67 -14.64 -19.02 -11.12
C ALA A 67 -14.28 -19.84 -12.37
N ALA A 68 -13.43 -20.87 -12.22
CA ALA A 68 -13.10 -21.79 -13.30
C ALA A 68 -14.34 -22.56 -13.79
N ARG A 69 -15.17 -23.11 -12.88
CA ARG A 69 -16.41 -23.84 -13.23
C ARG A 69 -17.44 -22.94 -13.90
N TRP A 70 -17.57 -21.70 -13.45
CA TRP A 70 -18.48 -20.73 -14.07
C TRP A 70 -18.06 -20.38 -15.50
N SER A 71 -16.76 -20.21 -15.74
CA SER A 71 -16.20 -19.97 -17.08
C SER A 71 -16.44 -21.17 -18.03
N THR A 72 -16.24 -22.41 -17.54
CA THR A 72 -16.52 -23.62 -18.35
C THR A 72 -18.00 -23.77 -18.70
N ALA A 73 -18.90 -23.45 -17.76
CA ALA A 73 -20.34 -23.53 -18.00
C ALA A 73 -20.82 -22.49 -19.04
N GLN A 74 -20.24 -21.29 -19.06
CA GLN A 74 -20.53 -20.28 -20.08
C GLN A 74 -20.06 -20.71 -21.48
N LEU A 75 -18.87 -21.32 -21.58
CA LEU A 75 -18.36 -21.88 -22.84
C LEU A 75 -19.23 -23.03 -23.37
N GLN A 76 -19.71 -23.92 -22.49
CA GLN A 76 -20.62 -24.99 -22.90
C GLN A 76 -21.98 -24.46 -23.35
N LYS A 77 -22.49 -23.41 -22.70
CA LYS A 77 -23.75 -22.76 -23.09
C LYS A 77 -23.63 -22.10 -24.47
N THR A 78 -22.55 -21.37 -24.74
CA THR A 78 -22.32 -20.74 -26.05
C THR A 78 -22.08 -21.76 -27.16
N GLN A 79 -21.39 -22.88 -26.88
CA GLN A 79 -21.26 -23.99 -27.83
C GLN A 79 -22.61 -24.69 -28.12
N ALA A 80 -23.45 -24.88 -27.10
CA ALA A 80 -24.78 -25.46 -27.27
C ALA A 80 -25.71 -24.55 -28.09
N GLU A 81 -25.66 -23.24 -27.85
CA GLU A 81 -26.41 -22.24 -28.63
C GLU A 81 -25.92 -22.20 -30.09
N TYR A 82 -24.62 -22.30 -30.33
CA TYR A 82 -24.05 -22.38 -31.67
C TYR A 82 -24.47 -23.67 -32.40
N ALA A 83 -24.44 -24.82 -31.72
CA ALA A 83 -24.90 -26.09 -32.29
C ALA A 83 -26.41 -26.09 -32.59
N ALA A 84 -27.23 -25.48 -31.72
CA ALA A 84 -28.66 -25.31 -31.95
C ALA A 84 -28.94 -24.41 -33.17
N HIS A 85 -28.18 -23.33 -33.34
CA HIS A 85 -28.30 -22.44 -34.49
C HIS A 85 -27.92 -23.14 -35.81
N GLN A 86 -26.85 -23.95 -35.82
CA GLN A 86 -26.45 -24.74 -36.98
C GLN A 86 -27.51 -25.80 -37.36
N ASN A 87 -28.09 -26.48 -36.38
CA ASN A 87 -29.17 -27.45 -36.62
C ASN A 87 -30.45 -26.77 -37.15
N ALA A 88 -30.78 -25.58 -36.67
CA ALA A 88 -31.91 -24.81 -37.17
C ALA A 88 -31.71 -24.36 -38.63
N LEU A 89 -30.49 -23.93 -39.00
CA LEU A 89 -30.13 -23.59 -40.38
C LEU A 89 -30.19 -24.82 -41.30
N ALA A 90 -29.70 -25.97 -40.87
CA ALA A 90 -29.78 -27.22 -41.63
C ALA A 90 -31.25 -27.66 -41.85
N ALA A 91 -32.10 -27.54 -40.83
CA ALA A 91 -33.53 -27.86 -40.93
C ALA A 91 -34.27 -26.88 -41.87
N ALA A 92 -33.92 -25.59 -41.84
CA ALA A 92 -34.48 -24.59 -42.75
C ALA A 92 -34.06 -24.86 -44.21
N GLN A 93 -32.80 -25.22 -44.46
CA GLN A 93 -32.31 -25.61 -45.79
C GLN A 93 -32.97 -26.91 -46.29
N ALA A 94 -33.19 -27.90 -45.42
CA ALA A 94 -33.90 -29.13 -45.77
C ALA A 94 -35.37 -28.84 -46.17
N LYS A 95 -36.06 -27.97 -45.44
CA LYS A 95 -37.42 -27.51 -45.80
C LYS A 95 -37.45 -26.76 -47.13
N ALA A 96 -36.48 -25.88 -47.38
CA ALA A 96 -36.38 -25.17 -48.65
C ALA A 96 -36.12 -26.13 -49.83
N LYS A 97 -35.27 -27.13 -49.64
CA LYS A 97 -35.00 -28.19 -50.65
C LYS A 97 -36.25 -29.03 -50.91
N ALA A 98 -36.97 -29.46 -49.87
CA ALA A 98 -38.21 -30.22 -50.01
C ALA A 98 -39.30 -29.41 -50.74
N ALA A 99 -39.43 -28.11 -50.47
CA ALA A 99 -40.36 -27.23 -51.18
C ALA A 99 -40.01 -27.11 -52.67
N ARG A 100 -38.71 -26.99 -53.00
CA ARG A 100 -38.22 -26.93 -54.38
C ARG A 100 -38.47 -28.25 -55.12
N ASP A 101 -38.22 -29.37 -54.48
CA ASP A 101 -38.41 -30.69 -55.08
C ASP A 101 -39.91 -30.99 -55.28
N ALA A 102 -40.79 -30.54 -54.36
CA ALA A 102 -42.24 -30.60 -54.52
C ALA A 102 -42.74 -29.74 -55.68
N LEU A 103 -42.19 -28.53 -55.86
CA LEU A 103 -42.53 -27.66 -57.00
C LEU A 103 -42.10 -28.31 -58.33
N THR A 104 -40.91 -28.92 -58.34
CA THR A 104 -40.37 -29.62 -59.52
C THR A 104 -41.24 -30.79 -59.91
N LEU A 105 -41.67 -31.62 -58.94
CA LEU A 105 -42.60 -32.73 -59.17
C LEU A 105 -43.93 -32.24 -59.77
N ARG A 106 -44.46 -31.13 -59.25
CA ARG A 106 -45.73 -30.54 -59.72
C ARG A 106 -45.62 -30.06 -61.17
N LEU A 107 -44.51 -29.42 -61.53
CA LEU A 107 -44.20 -28.99 -62.89
C LEU A 107 -44.03 -30.19 -63.85
N THR A 108 -43.36 -31.26 -63.40
CA THR A 108 -43.25 -32.50 -64.18
C THR A 108 -44.61 -33.19 -64.35
N GLN A 109 -45.45 -33.19 -63.32
CA GLN A 109 -46.82 -33.75 -63.39
C GLN A 109 -47.72 -32.95 -64.33
N GLU A 110 -47.67 -31.61 -64.30
CA GLU A 110 -48.40 -30.77 -65.27
C GLU A 110 -47.87 -30.95 -66.70
N SER A 111 -46.55 -31.08 -66.87
CA SER A 111 -45.94 -31.36 -68.18
C SER A 111 -46.34 -32.73 -68.71
N ASN A 112 -46.32 -33.77 -67.88
CA ASN A 112 -46.74 -35.12 -68.24
C ASN A 112 -48.25 -35.21 -68.50
N ALA A 113 -49.08 -34.46 -67.75
CA ALA A 113 -50.51 -34.36 -68.01
C ALA A 113 -50.82 -33.66 -69.34
N ARG A 114 -50.01 -32.67 -69.74
CA ARG A 114 -50.10 -32.04 -71.07
C ARG A 114 -49.61 -32.95 -72.19
N ILE A 115 -48.54 -33.70 -71.99
CA ILE A 115 -48.00 -34.64 -72.99
C ILE A 115 -48.92 -35.84 -73.20
N HIS A 116 -49.51 -36.40 -72.13
CA HIS A 116 -50.41 -37.56 -72.24
C HIS A 116 -51.71 -37.24 -72.99
N ASN A 117 -52.11 -35.96 -73.05
CA ASN A 117 -53.28 -35.49 -73.78
C ASN A 117 -53.00 -35.22 -75.28
N THR A 118 -51.77 -35.46 -75.76
CA THR A 118 -51.33 -35.07 -77.12
C THR A 118 -50.98 -36.26 -78.05
N TYR A 119 -51.14 -37.53 -77.61
CA TYR A 119 -50.91 -38.71 -78.48
C TYR A 119 -51.93 -39.84 -78.22
N VAL A 120 -53.11 -39.78 -78.85
CA VAL A 120 -53.78 -40.90 -79.57
C VAL A 120 -54.74 -40.28 -80.60
N ASN A 121 -54.51 -40.56 -81.89
CA ASN A 121 -55.35 -40.21 -83.04
C ASN A 121 -55.84 -41.53 -83.70
N PRO A 122 -56.74 -41.57 -84.72
CA PRO A 122 -58.21 -41.61 -84.64
C PRO A 122 -58.87 -42.81 -85.40
N ALA A 123 -60.21 -42.77 -85.54
CA ALA A 123 -61.16 -43.61 -86.34
C ALA A 123 -61.89 -44.69 -85.51
N ILE A 124 -63.24 -44.75 -85.43
CA ILE A 124 -64.23 -45.05 -86.49
C ILE A 124 -65.68 -44.72 -86.03
N ALA A 125 -66.56 -44.42 -87.00
CA ALA A 125 -68.05 -44.54 -87.00
C ALA A 125 -68.96 -43.39 -86.48
N GLY A 126 -69.06 -42.37 -87.34
CA GLY A 126 -70.27 -41.74 -87.89
C GLY A 126 -71.67 -42.06 -87.34
N ALA A 127 -72.38 -40.96 -87.06
CA ALA A 127 -73.84 -40.77 -87.07
C ALA A 127 -74.65 -40.91 -85.77
N HIS A 128 -74.13 -41.50 -84.68
CA HIS A 128 -74.76 -41.44 -83.35
C HIS A 128 -74.21 -40.32 -82.43
N ALA A 129 -73.26 -39.51 -82.93
CA ALA A 129 -72.56 -38.48 -82.16
C ALA A 129 -73.28 -37.13 -82.07
N ASN A 130 -74.14 -36.76 -83.02
CA ASN A 130 -74.71 -35.40 -83.07
C ASN A 130 -75.72 -35.10 -81.96
N ASN A 131 -76.53 -36.07 -81.53
CA ASN A 131 -77.49 -35.85 -80.43
C ASN A 131 -76.85 -35.99 -79.04
N MET A 132 -75.84 -36.86 -78.89
CA MET A 132 -75.06 -36.97 -77.65
C MET A 132 -74.09 -35.78 -77.47
N ALA A 133 -73.58 -35.20 -78.56
CA ALA A 133 -72.71 -34.01 -78.50
C ALA A 133 -73.45 -32.78 -77.98
N MET A 134 -74.71 -32.56 -78.37
CA MET A 134 -75.49 -31.41 -77.89
C MET A 134 -75.87 -31.54 -76.40
N GLN A 135 -76.19 -32.74 -75.91
CA GLN A 135 -76.41 -32.99 -74.47
C GLN A 135 -75.09 -32.97 -73.67
N ALA A 136 -73.99 -33.47 -74.23
CA ALA A 136 -72.66 -33.40 -73.60
C ALA A 136 -72.12 -31.96 -73.55
N GLU A 137 -72.45 -31.11 -74.52
CA GLU A 137 -72.09 -29.70 -74.54
C GLU A 137 -72.93 -28.86 -73.58
N ALA A 138 -74.25 -29.12 -73.49
CA ALA A 138 -75.12 -28.54 -72.46
C ALA A 138 -74.70 -28.95 -71.04
N ALA A 139 -74.35 -30.24 -70.83
CA ALA A 139 -73.81 -30.73 -69.57
C ALA A 139 -72.43 -30.15 -69.26
N ARG A 140 -71.56 -29.96 -70.26
CA ARG A 140 -70.26 -29.28 -70.10
C ARG A 140 -70.41 -27.81 -69.76
N LEU A 141 -71.35 -27.09 -70.37
CA LEU A 141 -71.63 -25.69 -70.05
C LEU A 141 -72.25 -25.53 -68.65
N GLY A 142 -73.13 -26.45 -68.25
CA GLY A 142 -73.67 -26.53 -66.89
C GLY A 142 -72.58 -26.83 -65.86
N ALA A 143 -71.72 -27.81 -66.14
CA ALA A 143 -70.57 -28.16 -65.30
C ALA A 143 -69.51 -27.04 -65.25
N ALA A 144 -69.27 -26.34 -66.36
CA ALA A 144 -68.34 -25.21 -66.41
C ALA A 144 -68.85 -24.00 -65.63
N LYS A 145 -70.16 -23.69 -65.71
CA LYS A 145 -70.77 -22.64 -64.88
C LYS A 145 -70.79 -23.03 -63.39
N ALA A 146 -71.05 -24.30 -63.06
CA ALA A 146 -70.97 -24.78 -61.68
C ALA A 146 -69.53 -24.74 -61.14
N ALA A 147 -68.54 -25.13 -61.96
CA ALA A 147 -67.13 -25.04 -61.61
C ALA A 147 -66.65 -23.59 -61.47
N ALA A 148 -67.12 -22.66 -62.31
CA ALA A 148 -66.81 -21.24 -62.17
C ALA A 148 -67.38 -20.66 -60.86
N ARG A 149 -68.64 -20.98 -60.52
CA ARG A 149 -69.23 -20.58 -59.23
C ARG A 149 -68.54 -21.22 -58.04
N ALA A 150 -68.11 -22.47 -58.15
CA ALA A 150 -67.34 -23.15 -57.11
C ALA A 150 -65.94 -22.54 -56.93
N ARG A 151 -65.29 -22.11 -58.02
CA ARG A 151 -64.00 -21.41 -57.97
C ARG A 151 -64.14 -20.02 -57.36
N GLU A 152 -65.15 -19.25 -57.75
CA GLU A 152 -65.41 -17.93 -57.19
C GLU A 152 -65.73 -18.01 -55.69
N LYS A 153 -66.52 -19.01 -55.27
CA LYS A 153 -66.79 -19.28 -53.86
C LYS A 153 -65.52 -19.69 -53.10
N ALA A 154 -64.70 -20.57 -53.66
CA ALA A 154 -63.43 -20.98 -53.06
C ALA A 154 -62.42 -19.83 -52.98
N GLU A 155 -62.42 -18.91 -53.96
CA GLU A 155 -61.57 -17.72 -53.96
C GLU A 155 -62.04 -16.69 -52.93
N GLN A 156 -63.36 -16.53 -52.75
CA GLN A 156 -63.91 -15.71 -51.68
C GLN A 156 -63.60 -16.29 -50.29
N GLU A 157 -63.73 -17.60 -50.10
CA GLU A 157 -63.37 -18.29 -48.87
C GLU A 157 -61.85 -18.18 -48.59
N ALA A 158 -61.01 -18.28 -49.61
CA ALA A 158 -59.56 -18.08 -49.48
C ALA A 158 -59.21 -16.64 -49.09
N ARG A 159 -59.86 -15.63 -49.69
CA ARG A 159 -59.66 -14.22 -49.31
C ARG A 159 -60.17 -13.93 -47.90
N GLN A 160 -61.26 -14.56 -47.47
CA GLN A 160 -61.76 -14.45 -46.10
C GLN A 160 -60.79 -15.07 -45.10
N ALA A 161 -60.27 -16.27 -45.38
CA ALA A 161 -59.27 -16.92 -44.54
C ALA A 161 -57.94 -16.12 -44.46
N GLU A 162 -57.52 -15.50 -45.57
CA GLU A 162 -56.33 -14.62 -45.59
C GLU A 162 -56.57 -13.34 -44.79
N ALA A 163 -57.74 -12.70 -44.93
CA ALA A 163 -58.10 -11.53 -44.14
C ALA A 163 -58.21 -11.85 -42.64
N GLU A 164 -58.74 -13.01 -42.27
CA GLU A 164 -58.80 -13.48 -40.88
C GLU A 164 -57.40 -13.75 -40.31
N LEU A 165 -56.50 -14.34 -41.09
CA LEU A 165 -55.11 -14.57 -40.67
C LEU A 165 -54.36 -13.25 -40.47
N LEU A 166 -54.54 -12.27 -41.35
CA LEU A 166 -53.95 -10.94 -41.20
C LEU A 166 -54.51 -10.22 -39.97
N ALA A 167 -55.82 -10.29 -39.73
CA ALA A 167 -56.44 -9.74 -38.54
C ALA A 167 -55.93 -10.39 -37.25
N GLN A 168 -55.73 -11.72 -37.25
CA GLN A 168 -55.12 -12.44 -36.12
C GLN A 168 -53.67 -12.01 -35.88
N GLN A 169 -52.86 -11.89 -36.94
CA GLN A 169 -51.47 -11.43 -36.82
C GLN A 169 -51.35 -9.98 -36.31
N GLU A 170 -52.25 -9.09 -36.75
CA GLU A 170 -52.29 -7.71 -36.24
C GLU A 170 -52.72 -7.66 -34.77
N ALA A 171 -53.71 -8.46 -34.37
CA ALA A 171 -54.13 -8.57 -32.97
C ALA A 171 -53.00 -9.13 -32.08
N GLU A 172 -52.28 -10.16 -32.55
CA GLU A 172 -51.12 -10.70 -31.84
C GLU A 172 -49.97 -9.69 -31.72
N ARG A 173 -49.70 -8.92 -32.78
CA ARG A 173 -48.68 -7.85 -32.75
C ARG A 173 -49.07 -6.74 -31.79
N GLN A 174 -50.34 -6.33 -31.77
CA GLN A 174 -50.83 -5.32 -30.82
C GLN A 174 -50.76 -5.82 -29.37
N ALA A 175 -51.14 -7.08 -29.12
CA ALA A 175 -51.00 -7.70 -27.80
C ALA A 175 -49.53 -7.80 -27.36
N ALA A 176 -48.63 -8.22 -28.25
CA ALA A 176 -47.20 -8.27 -27.97
C ALA A 176 -46.60 -6.88 -27.70
N ALA A 177 -47.01 -5.86 -28.47
CA ALA A 177 -46.58 -4.47 -28.27
C ALA A 177 -47.08 -3.91 -26.93
N ALA A 178 -48.32 -4.21 -26.53
CA ALA A 178 -48.88 -3.80 -25.24
C ALA A 178 -48.14 -4.45 -24.06
N VAL A 179 -47.82 -5.75 -24.16
CA VAL A 179 -47.03 -6.47 -23.15
C VAL A 179 -45.60 -5.92 -23.07
N ALA A 180 -44.97 -5.62 -24.21
CA ALA A 180 -43.63 -5.01 -24.25
C ALA A 180 -43.62 -3.61 -23.63
N ALA A 181 -44.63 -2.78 -23.92
CA ALA A 181 -44.78 -1.44 -23.35
C ALA A 181 -45.02 -1.50 -21.83
N ALA A 182 -45.85 -2.43 -21.35
CA ALA A 182 -46.08 -2.63 -19.92
C ALA A 182 -44.80 -3.08 -19.20
N ARG A 183 -44.03 -3.99 -19.80
CA ARG A 183 -42.73 -4.44 -19.26
C ARG A 183 -41.71 -3.30 -19.23
N ALA A 184 -41.62 -2.51 -20.30
CA ALA A 184 -40.71 -1.36 -20.36
C ALA A 184 -41.05 -0.30 -19.29
N LYS A 185 -42.35 -0.04 -19.07
CA LYS A 185 -42.79 0.86 -18.01
C LYS A 185 -42.45 0.31 -16.62
N ALA A 186 -42.74 -0.97 -16.35
CA ALA A 186 -42.41 -1.60 -15.07
C ALA A 186 -40.89 -1.62 -14.81
N GLU A 187 -40.07 -1.83 -15.84
CA GLU A 187 -38.61 -1.77 -15.73
C GLU A 187 -38.11 -0.34 -15.50
N ALA A 188 -38.70 0.66 -16.14
CA ALA A 188 -38.38 2.07 -15.90
C ALA A 188 -38.74 2.51 -14.48
N ASP A 189 -39.94 2.13 -14.00
CA ASP A 189 -40.39 2.43 -12.64
C ASP A 189 -39.50 1.73 -11.61
N ALA A 190 -39.12 0.47 -11.83
CA ALA A 190 -38.21 -0.26 -10.95
C ALA A 190 -36.79 0.35 -10.93
N ARG A 191 -36.28 0.81 -12.09
CA ARG A 191 -35.01 1.53 -12.18
C ARG A 191 -35.06 2.88 -11.45
N ALA A 192 -36.16 3.62 -11.57
CA ALA A 192 -36.34 4.89 -10.87
C ALA A 192 -36.37 4.73 -9.34
N VAL A 193 -37.04 3.69 -8.84
CA VAL A 193 -37.04 3.35 -7.40
C VAL A 193 -35.63 2.96 -6.95
N ALA A 194 -34.94 2.07 -7.68
CA ALA A 194 -33.58 1.65 -7.35
C ALA A 194 -32.58 2.81 -7.37
N GLU A 195 -32.73 3.75 -8.30
CA GLU A 195 -31.88 4.95 -8.37
C GLU A 195 -32.18 5.92 -7.21
N ALA A 196 -33.44 6.10 -6.82
CA ALA A 196 -33.81 6.90 -5.67
C ALA A 196 -33.27 6.30 -4.36
N ASP A 197 -33.40 4.99 -4.17
CA ASP A 197 -32.87 4.28 -3.00
C ASP A 197 -31.33 4.35 -2.96
N ALA A 198 -30.66 4.21 -4.10
CA ALA A 198 -29.20 4.33 -4.19
C ALA A 198 -28.72 5.76 -3.86
N ARG A 199 -29.43 6.79 -4.32
CA ARG A 199 -29.14 8.20 -3.98
C ARG A 199 -29.35 8.46 -2.49
N ALA A 200 -30.45 7.98 -1.91
CA ALA A 200 -30.73 8.12 -0.49
C ALA A 200 -29.68 7.40 0.38
N ALA A 201 -29.26 6.19 -0.02
CA ALA A 201 -28.19 5.46 0.66
C ALA A 201 -26.84 6.18 0.56
N ALA A 202 -26.51 6.75 -0.60
CA ALA A 202 -25.28 7.52 -0.79
C ALA A 202 -25.27 8.82 0.05
N GLU A 203 -26.39 9.53 0.11
CA GLU A 203 -26.54 10.74 0.94
C GLU A 203 -26.45 10.41 2.44
N ALA A 204 -27.10 9.33 2.88
CA ALA A 204 -27.00 8.84 4.26
C ALA A 204 -25.56 8.44 4.63
N ALA A 205 -24.85 7.74 3.74
CA ALA A 205 -23.46 7.38 3.94
C ALA A 205 -22.53 8.61 3.99
N ALA A 206 -22.76 9.60 3.12
CA ALA A 206 -22.00 10.85 3.14
C ALA A 206 -22.23 11.65 4.43
N LYS A 207 -23.48 11.72 4.90
CA LYS A 207 -23.83 12.38 6.16
C LYS A 207 -23.22 11.65 7.36
N ALA A 208 -23.30 10.31 7.41
CA ALA A 208 -22.69 9.52 8.48
C ALA A 208 -21.15 9.68 8.51
N LYS A 209 -20.51 9.75 7.34
CA LYS A 209 -19.07 10.03 7.26
C LYS A 209 -18.75 11.45 7.76
N ALA A 210 -19.53 12.46 7.36
CA ALA A 210 -19.32 13.83 7.81
C ALA A 210 -19.52 14.00 9.33
N GLU A 211 -20.50 13.31 9.91
CA GLU A 211 -20.73 13.28 11.36
C GLU A 211 -19.58 12.57 12.10
N ALA A 212 -19.10 11.43 11.59
CA ALA A 212 -17.94 10.74 12.15
C ALA A 212 -16.65 11.57 12.07
N ASP A 213 -16.42 12.26 10.95
CA ASP A 213 -15.28 13.17 10.77
C ASP A 213 -15.38 14.37 11.71
N ALA A 214 -16.58 14.91 11.96
CA ALA A 214 -16.81 16.00 12.91
C ALA A 214 -16.60 15.56 14.37
N GLU A 215 -17.07 14.38 14.75
CA GLU A 215 -16.86 13.79 16.07
C GLU A 215 -15.37 13.48 16.31
N ALA A 216 -14.67 12.97 15.29
CA ALA A 216 -13.23 12.76 15.35
C ALA A 216 -12.47 14.07 15.59
N ARG A 217 -12.81 15.15 14.87
CA ARG A 217 -12.22 16.48 15.09
C ARG A 217 -12.50 17.02 16.48
N LEU A 218 -13.70 16.80 17.03
CA LEU A 218 -14.02 17.23 18.39
C LEU A 218 -13.16 16.48 19.43
N ARG A 219 -13.06 15.15 19.31
CA ARG A 219 -12.18 14.33 20.15
C ARG A 219 -10.72 14.75 20.05
N GLU A 220 -10.27 15.15 18.87
CA GLU A 220 -8.92 15.66 18.64
C GLU A 220 -8.69 16.99 19.37
N GLN A 221 -9.66 17.92 19.33
CA GLN A 221 -9.59 19.18 20.07
C GLN A 221 -9.62 18.96 21.59
N GLU A 222 -10.46 18.04 22.07
CA GLU A 222 -10.52 17.65 23.47
C GLU A 222 -9.21 17.02 23.94
N ASN A 223 -8.64 16.12 23.13
CA ASN A 223 -7.34 15.51 23.41
C ASN A 223 -6.23 16.56 23.46
N ARG A 224 -6.19 17.50 22.51
CA ARG A 224 -5.22 18.61 22.51
C ARG A 224 -5.32 19.45 23.78
N THR A 225 -6.55 19.78 24.19
CA THR A 225 -6.80 20.56 25.40
C THR A 225 -6.38 19.79 26.65
N ARG A 226 -6.75 18.51 26.75
CA ARG A 226 -6.38 17.64 27.86
C ARG A 226 -4.86 17.44 27.97
N LEU A 227 -4.19 17.11 26.86
CA LEU A 227 -2.73 16.93 26.79
C LEU A 227 -1.99 18.20 27.22
N SER A 228 -2.46 19.38 26.79
CA SER A 228 -1.86 20.65 27.21
C SER A 228 -1.99 20.90 28.71
N MET A 229 -3.10 20.49 29.34
CA MET A 229 -3.34 20.66 30.78
C MET A 229 -2.59 19.64 31.62
N GLU A 230 -2.51 18.38 31.17
CA GLU A 230 -1.92 17.28 31.94
C GLU A 230 -0.38 17.26 31.91
N MET A 231 0.24 17.81 30.87
CA MET A 231 1.64 17.52 30.59
C MET A 231 2.60 18.70 30.62
N ASN A 232 2.13 19.92 30.90
CA ASN A 232 2.92 21.15 30.67
C ASN A 232 3.58 21.15 29.28
N VAL A 233 2.89 20.55 28.30
CA VAL A 233 3.47 20.20 27.00
C VAL A 233 3.65 21.44 26.15
N THR A 234 4.74 21.41 25.38
CA THR A 234 5.10 22.38 24.37
C THR A 234 3.91 22.78 23.49
N PRO A 235 3.68 24.08 23.25
CA PRO A 235 2.58 24.54 22.40
C PRO A 235 2.61 23.90 21.01
N PRO A 236 1.46 23.84 20.30
CA PRO A 236 1.40 23.30 18.94
C PRO A 236 2.47 23.95 18.04
N VAL A 237 2.91 23.22 17.01
CA VAL A 237 3.99 23.67 16.12
C VAL A 237 3.63 25.02 15.51
N PRO A 238 4.54 26.02 15.55
CA PRO A 238 4.21 27.35 15.08
C PRO A 238 4.08 27.34 13.55
N VAL A 239 3.47 28.40 13.02
CA VAL A 239 3.62 28.72 11.60
C VAL A 239 4.96 29.42 11.45
N TYR A 240 5.84 28.85 10.64
CA TYR A 240 7.20 29.36 10.46
C TYR A 240 7.23 30.51 9.45
N THR A 241 7.91 31.59 9.83
CA THR A 241 8.33 32.65 8.90
C THR A 241 9.69 32.31 8.28
N PRO A 242 10.05 32.86 7.11
CA PRO A 242 11.39 32.66 6.54
C PRO A 242 12.52 33.00 7.51
N GLU A 243 12.35 34.04 8.33
CA GLU A 243 13.31 34.46 9.35
C GLU A 243 13.43 33.42 10.48
N MET A 244 12.29 32.84 10.93
CA MET A 244 12.30 31.75 11.92
C MET A 244 13.00 30.50 11.37
N VAL A 245 12.74 30.14 10.11
CA VAL A 245 13.41 29.01 9.44
C VAL A 245 14.92 29.23 9.44
N GLN A 246 15.39 30.40 9.02
CA GLN A 246 16.82 30.71 8.99
C GLN A 246 17.46 30.61 10.38
N LYS A 247 16.79 31.14 11.42
CA LYS A 247 17.26 31.03 12.80
C LYS A 247 17.29 29.58 13.29
N ALA A 248 16.24 28.80 13.01
CA ALA A 248 16.14 27.41 13.39
C ALA A 248 17.26 26.56 12.77
N GLU A 249 17.47 26.67 11.46
CA GLU A 249 18.52 25.94 10.74
C GLU A 249 19.91 26.34 11.24
N SER A 250 20.13 27.63 11.51
CA SER A 250 21.38 28.13 12.09
C SER A 250 21.62 27.59 13.51
N ALA A 251 20.57 27.42 14.31
CA ALA A 251 20.67 26.88 15.67
C ALA A 251 21.07 25.39 15.66
N MET A 252 20.49 24.59 14.75
CA MET A 252 20.75 23.14 14.66
C MET A 252 22.18 22.77 14.25
N ILE A 253 22.92 23.68 13.62
CA ILE A 253 24.32 23.46 13.20
C ILE A 253 25.35 24.04 14.17
N GLN A 254 24.93 24.64 15.29
CA GLN A 254 25.86 25.22 16.25
C GLN A 254 26.79 24.16 16.86
N PRO A 255 28.05 24.51 17.19
CA PRO A 255 28.99 23.59 17.81
C PRO A 255 28.44 22.94 19.08
N GLY A 256 28.44 21.61 19.14
CA GLY A 256 27.96 20.84 20.30
C GLY A 256 26.45 20.61 20.35
N ILE A 257 25.67 21.15 19.40
CA ILE A 257 24.22 20.92 19.32
C ILE A 257 23.94 19.63 18.54
N MET A 258 23.13 18.76 19.14
CA MET A 258 22.51 17.63 18.44
C MET A 258 21.06 17.96 18.14
N ALA A 259 20.67 17.80 16.88
CA ALA A 259 19.31 18.05 16.40
C ALA A 259 18.56 16.74 16.13
N LEU A 260 17.28 16.69 16.50
CA LEU A 260 16.38 15.56 16.28
C LEU A 260 15.20 15.99 15.39
N PRO A 261 14.84 15.22 14.35
CA PRO A 261 13.71 15.52 13.50
C PRO A 261 12.41 14.92 14.07
N PHE A 262 11.25 15.48 13.71
CA PHE A 262 9.98 14.79 13.86
C PHE A 262 9.77 13.86 12.67
N ILE A 263 10.09 12.58 12.85
CA ILE A 263 9.72 11.54 11.89
C ILE A 263 9.01 10.39 12.61
N PRO A 264 7.73 10.13 12.32
CA PRO A 264 6.98 9.03 12.89
C PRO A 264 7.70 7.70 12.70
N ARG A 265 7.80 6.92 13.79
CA ARG A 265 8.31 5.53 13.79
C ARG A 265 9.74 5.34 13.25
N MET A 266 10.53 6.40 13.12
CA MET A 266 11.93 6.30 12.71
C MET A 266 12.86 6.42 13.92
N MET A 267 13.95 5.67 13.84
CA MET A 267 15.09 5.82 14.74
C MET A 267 16.02 6.88 14.18
N ASN A 268 16.50 7.78 15.03
CA ASN A 268 17.37 8.87 14.62
C ASN A 268 18.73 8.71 15.28
N LEU A 269 19.79 8.80 14.48
CA LEU A 269 21.15 8.98 14.97
C LEU A 269 21.56 10.40 14.63
N SER A 270 21.93 11.20 15.63
CA SER A 270 22.37 12.58 15.44
C SER A 270 23.77 12.76 15.97
N VAL A 271 24.60 13.50 15.23
CA VAL A 271 25.96 13.85 15.62
C VAL A 271 26.05 15.36 15.80
N ALA A 272 26.66 15.79 16.89
CA ALA A 272 26.75 17.19 17.26
C ALA A 272 27.37 18.03 16.14
N SER A 273 26.74 19.17 15.83
CA SER A 273 27.12 20.11 14.75
C SER A 273 27.10 19.53 13.34
N ARG A 274 26.66 18.27 13.16
CA ARG A 274 26.59 17.59 11.85
C ARG A 274 25.17 17.20 11.47
N GLY A 275 24.28 17.04 12.45
CA GLY A 275 22.89 16.66 12.22
C GLY A 275 22.67 15.15 12.15
N VAL A 276 21.58 14.76 11.49
CA VAL A 276 21.04 13.41 11.51
C VAL A 276 21.70 12.55 10.44
N ILE A 277 22.12 11.34 10.82
CA ILE A 277 22.65 10.34 9.91
C ILE A 277 21.48 9.60 9.25
N PRO A 278 21.29 9.71 7.93
CA PRO A 278 20.24 8.98 7.24
C PRO A 278 20.54 7.48 7.26
N MET A 279 19.52 6.68 7.57
CA MET A 279 19.59 5.22 7.46
C MET A 279 18.99 4.77 6.12
N THR A 280 19.57 3.76 5.48
CA THR A 280 18.90 3.09 4.36
C THR A 280 17.63 2.40 4.87
N PRO A 281 16.61 2.18 4.02
CA PRO A 281 15.40 1.47 4.42
C PRO A 281 15.68 0.10 5.03
N GLU A 282 16.63 -0.64 4.45
CA GLU A 282 17.11 -1.93 4.94
C GLU A 282 17.79 -1.82 6.32
N ALA A 283 18.70 -0.87 6.50
CA ALA A 283 19.36 -0.67 7.79
C ALA A 283 18.36 -0.28 8.88
N SER A 284 17.44 0.64 8.57
CA SER A 284 16.37 1.04 9.50
C SER A 284 15.48 -0.15 9.88
N TYR A 285 15.11 -1.00 8.92
CA TYR A 285 14.30 -2.18 9.17
C TYR A 285 15.02 -3.20 10.06
N LEU A 286 16.27 -3.54 9.71
CA LEU A 286 17.07 -4.51 10.45
C LEU A 286 17.37 -4.01 11.87
N THR A 287 17.88 -2.78 12.02
CA THR A 287 18.17 -2.17 13.33
C THR A 287 16.92 -2.13 14.22
N GLY A 288 15.76 -1.78 13.66
CA GLY A 288 14.50 -1.72 14.41
C GLY A 288 14.02 -3.10 14.86
N ASN A 289 14.12 -4.09 13.97
CA ASN A 289 13.80 -5.48 14.28
C ASN A 289 14.72 -6.04 15.37
N THR A 290 16.04 -5.84 15.23
CA THR A 290 17.04 -6.24 16.24
C THR A 290 16.76 -5.58 17.58
N LEU A 291 16.42 -4.29 17.61
CA LEU A 291 16.10 -3.56 18.84
C LEU A 291 14.93 -4.19 19.60
N VAL A 292 13.81 -4.47 18.92
CA VAL A 292 12.60 -5.05 19.53
C VAL A 292 12.84 -6.49 20.00
N ARG A 293 13.55 -7.30 19.20
CA ARG A 293 13.92 -8.66 19.58
C ARG A 293 14.87 -8.67 20.77
N ALA A 294 15.89 -7.81 20.76
CA ALA A 294 16.83 -7.67 21.86
C ALA A 294 16.14 -7.21 23.14
N ALA A 295 15.22 -6.25 23.05
CA ALA A 295 14.44 -5.78 24.20
C ALA A 295 13.63 -6.93 24.81
N SER A 296 13.00 -7.76 23.99
CA SER A 296 12.25 -8.95 24.44
C SER A 296 13.17 -9.98 25.10
N VAL A 297 14.25 -10.39 24.43
CA VAL A 297 15.21 -11.39 24.92
C VAL A 297 15.86 -10.96 26.24
N LEU A 298 16.34 -9.71 26.32
CA LEU A 298 16.97 -9.20 27.52
C LEU A 298 15.96 -9.04 28.66
N SER A 299 14.73 -8.57 28.39
CA SER A 299 13.71 -8.40 29.44
C SER A 299 13.36 -9.71 30.16
N GLU A 300 13.44 -10.84 29.47
CA GLU A 300 13.21 -12.18 30.01
C GLU A 300 14.49 -12.87 30.46
N TRP A 301 15.64 -12.24 30.26
CA TRP A 301 16.92 -12.81 30.63
C TRP A 301 17.01 -12.98 32.15
N VAL A 302 16.84 -14.23 32.57
CA VAL A 302 17.16 -14.68 33.92
C VAL A 302 18.63 -15.08 33.88
N ALA A 303 19.46 -14.42 34.68
CA ALA A 303 20.84 -14.85 34.86
C ALA A 303 20.81 -16.31 35.34
N VAL A 304 21.23 -17.24 34.47
CA VAL A 304 21.19 -18.69 34.73
C VAL A 304 22.18 -19.08 35.85
N THR A 305 22.96 -18.14 36.38
CA THR A 305 23.87 -18.39 37.48
C THR A 305 23.72 -17.34 38.57
N GLU A 306 23.66 -17.81 39.82
CA GLU A 306 23.78 -17.02 41.07
C GLU A 306 25.13 -16.27 41.19
N THR A 307 25.90 -16.16 40.10
CA THR A 307 27.29 -15.68 40.05
C THR A 307 27.49 -14.43 39.20
N MET A 308 26.44 -13.80 38.66
CA MET A 308 26.63 -12.45 38.11
C MET A 308 27.01 -11.51 39.25
N VAL A 309 28.31 -11.19 39.31
CA VAL A 309 28.85 -10.12 40.15
C VAL A 309 28.04 -8.85 39.83
N ALA A 310 27.74 -8.01 40.83
CA ALA A 310 26.98 -6.77 40.69
C ALA A 310 27.57 -5.74 39.68
N THR A 311 28.64 -6.11 38.99
CA THR A 311 29.37 -5.35 37.98
C THR A 311 29.18 -5.88 36.56
N ALA A 312 28.30 -6.85 36.33
CA ALA A 312 28.06 -7.43 35.01
C ALA A 312 26.58 -7.37 34.59
N THR A 313 26.33 -7.09 33.31
CA THR A 313 24.99 -7.07 32.70
C THR A 313 24.98 -7.79 31.36
N ALA A 314 23.84 -8.37 31.00
CA ALA A 314 23.62 -8.94 29.68
C ALA A 314 23.38 -7.81 28.67
N GLY A 315 23.99 -7.89 27.49
CA GLY A 315 23.82 -6.91 26.43
C GLY A 315 23.76 -7.52 25.04
N VAL A 316 23.09 -6.82 24.13
CA VAL A 316 23.00 -7.20 22.72
C VAL A 316 23.44 -6.02 21.87
N LEU A 317 24.31 -6.27 20.88
CA LEU A 317 24.69 -5.29 19.88
C LEU A 317 23.53 -5.08 18.90
N ILE A 318 23.14 -3.82 18.68
CA ILE A 318 22.03 -3.45 17.79
C ILE A 318 22.55 -2.96 16.45
N ALA A 319 23.53 -2.04 16.50
CA ALA A 319 24.16 -1.48 15.31
C ALA A 319 25.55 -0.92 15.64
N THR A 320 26.39 -0.83 14.62
CA THR A 320 27.65 -0.09 14.64
C THR A 320 27.63 1.02 13.61
N PHE A 321 28.29 2.11 13.89
CA PHE A 321 28.30 3.29 13.04
C PHE A 321 29.71 3.54 12.51
N TRP A 322 29.82 3.54 11.18
CA TRP A 322 31.07 3.61 10.46
C TRP A 322 31.21 4.98 9.83
N SER A 323 32.26 5.72 10.21
CA SER A 323 32.73 6.87 9.43
C SER A 323 33.08 6.39 8.02
N GLN A 324 32.67 7.15 7.00
CA GLN A 324 33.12 6.90 5.63
C GLN A 324 34.64 7.02 5.54
N GLU A 325 35.26 6.26 4.63
CA GLU A 325 36.70 6.29 4.35
C GLU A 325 37.08 7.59 3.61
N VAL A 326 36.97 8.74 4.26
CA VAL A 326 37.47 9.99 3.70
C VAL A 326 38.95 10.13 4.10
N GLY A 327 39.84 9.86 3.14
CA GLY A 327 41.28 10.08 3.26
C GLY A 327 42.04 9.05 4.09
N LYS A 328 42.81 8.17 3.42
CA LYS A 328 43.89 7.41 4.09
C LYS A 328 44.96 8.39 4.58
N GLY A 329 44.80 8.89 5.81
CA GLY A 329 45.83 9.66 6.49
C GLY A 329 45.28 10.76 7.41
N SER A 330 45.50 10.59 8.70
CA SER A 330 45.70 11.65 9.70
C SER A 330 44.53 12.47 10.28
N ASP A 331 43.28 12.36 9.82
CA ASP A 331 42.20 13.23 10.37
C ASP A 331 41.37 12.60 11.51
N ARG A 332 41.57 11.31 11.81
CA ARG A 332 41.10 10.74 13.09
C ARG A 332 42.05 11.15 14.20
N VAL A 333 41.82 12.32 14.77
CA VAL A 333 42.52 12.78 15.97
C VAL A 333 41.93 12.01 17.17
N PRO A 334 42.71 11.15 17.85
CA PRO A 334 42.29 10.57 19.13
C PRO A 334 42.00 11.70 20.12
N GLY A 335 40.80 11.73 20.70
CA GLY A 335 40.34 12.82 21.59
C GLY A 335 39.46 13.89 20.94
N ARG A 336 39.06 13.74 19.66
CA ARG A 336 37.89 14.45 19.12
C ARG A 336 36.67 13.55 19.26
N ASP A 337 36.11 13.55 20.46
CA ASP A 337 35.00 12.69 20.80
C ASP A 337 33.77 13.06 19.99
N MET A 338 33.16 12.07 19.34
CA MET A 338 31.89 12.29 18.64
C MET A 338 30.78 12.34 19.68
N GLU A 339 30.39 13.56 20.04
CA GLU A 339 29.11 13.79 20.71
C GLU A 339 28.01 13.36 19.75
N ALA A 340 27.32 12.29 20.12
CA ALA A 340 26.27 11.69 19.32
C ALA A 340 25.13 11.25 20.22
N LEU A 341 23.93 11.21 19.67
CA LEU A 341 22.76 10.65 20.32
C LEU A 341 22.00 9.72 19.38
N PHE A 342 21.33 8.76 19.98
CA PHE A 342 20.39 7.87 19.32
C PHE A 342 19.02 8.04 19.96
N ALA A 343 17.97 8.17 19.15
CA ALA A 343 16.60 8.33 19.61
C ALA A 343 15.67 7.31 18.95
N THR A 344 14.72 6.78 19.73
CA THR A 344 13.71 5.82 19.30
C THR A 344 12.44 5.95 20.16
N GLU A 345 11.33 5.32 19.77
CA GLU A 345 10.13 5.31 20.60
C GLU A 345 10.36 4.46 21.87
N ALA A 346 10.13 5.04 23.05
CA ALA A 346 10.40 4.39 24.34
C ALA A 346 9.60 3.09 24.53
N ILE A 347 8.42 3.00 23.89
CA ILE A 347 7.56 1.83 23.91
C ILE A 347 8.25 0.56 23.37
N LEU A 348 9.19 0.72 22.43
CA LEU A 348 9.95 -0.40 21.84
C LEU A 348 10.88 -1.05 22.85
N LEU A 349 11.31 -0.30 23.87
CA LEU A 349 12.14 -0.79 24.97
C LEU A 349 11.33 -1.37 26.13
N ASN A 350 10.02 -1.11 26.18
CA ASN A 350 9.15 -1.50 27.28
C ASN A 350 8.18 -2.65 26.93
N ARG A 351 8.52 -3.51 25.97
CA ARG A 351 7.67 -4.63 25.51
C ARG A 351 6.24 -4.20 25.13
N GLY A 352 6.05 -2.99 24.61
CA GLY A 352 4.70 -2.51 24.28
C GLY A 352 3.86 -2.02 25.48
N ASN A 353 4.41 -2.02 26.71
CA ASN A 353 3.65 -1.59 27.88
C ASN A 353 3.56 -0.06 27.96
N LEU A 354 2.44 0.47 27.46
CA LEU A 354 2.09 1.89 27.52
C LEU A 354 1.75 2.37 28.94
N GLY A 355 1.30 1.49 29.83
CA GLY A 355 0.80 1.88 31.15
C GLY A 355 1.86 2.47 32.07
N ALA A 356 3.13 2.10 31.88
CA ALA A 356 4.26 2.68 32.62
C ALA A 356 4.72 4.04 32.05
N LEU A 357 4.35 4.35 30.81
CA LEU A 357 4.70 5.59 30.10
C LEU A 357 3.43 6.45 30.03
N GLN A 358 3.01 6.96 31.18
CA GLN A 358 1.90 7.92 31.27
C GLN A 358 2.45 9.34 31.39
N PRO A 359 1.77 10.32 30.79
CA PRO A 359 2.14 11.71 31.00
C PRO A 359 2.06 12.15 32.48
N GLY A 360 2.91 13.10 32.87
CA GLY A 360 2.92 13.67 34.22
C GLY A 360 3.80 12.92 35.24
N VAL A 361 4.57 11.92 34.83
CA VAL A 361 5.60 11.27 35.66
C VAL A 361 7.00 11.77 35.27
N ASP A 362 7.89 11.94 36.25
CA ASP A 362 9.26 12.47 36.03
C ASP A 362 10.30 11.37 35.74
N SER A 363 9.91 10.10 35.91
CA SER A 363 10.76 8.95 35.62
C SER A 363 9.95 7.69 35.38
N VAL A 364 10.57 6.72 34.70
CA VAL A 364 9.99 5.40 34.42
C VAL A 364 11.07 4.33 34.54
N GLU A 365 10.67 3.14 34.97
CA GLU A 365 11.57 1.98 34.95
C GLU A 365 11.45 1.25 33.60
N LEU A 366 12.58 1.11 32.90
CA LEU A 366 12.67 0.31 31.69
C LEU A 366 13.35 -1.03 31.98
N PRO A 367 12.88 -2.15 31.41
CA PRO A 367 13.51 -3.46 31.59
C PRO A 367 14.87 -3.56 30.88
N VAL A 368 15.12 -2.66 29.94
CA VAL A 368 16.37 -2.52 29.17
C VAL A 368 16.67 -1.05 28.93
N ARG A 369 17.95 -0.69 28.89
CA ARG A 369 18.42 0.66 28.54
C ARG A 369 19.48 0.56 27.46
N ALA A 370 19.51 1.52 26.55
CA ALA A 370 20.53 1.58 25.52
C ALA A 370 21.82 2.21 26.04
N HIS A 371 22.94 1.80 25.49
CA HIS A 371 24.26 2.36 25.72
C HIS A 371 24.92 2.65 24.38
N LEU A 372 25.36 3.89 24.19
CA LEU A 372 25.97 4.38 22.95
C LEU A 372 27.39 4.80 23.26
N ALA A 373 28.39 4.01 22.83
CA ALA A 373 29.78 4.28 23.13
C ALA A 373 30.71 3.76 22.03
N GLU A 374 31.96 4.20 22.06
CA GLU A 374 32.96 3.69 21.15
C GLU A 374 33.40 2.27 21.55
N GLU A 375 33.28 1.33 20.60
CA GLU A 375 33.76 -0.04 20.71
C GLU A 375 34.57 -0.38 19.44
N ASN A 376 35.81 -0.84 19.62
CA ASN A 376 36.70 -1.24 18.52
C ASN A 376 36.90 -0.15 17.43
N GLY A 377 36.94 1.12 17.82
CA GLY A 377 37.14 2.24 16.88
C GLY A 377 35.88 2.67 16.11
N HIS A 378 34.71 2.18 16.52
CA HIS A 378 33.42 2.50 15.95
C HIS A 378 32.42 2.87 17.05
N LEU A 379 31.51 3.78 16.76
CA LEU A 379 30.40 4.02 17.66
C LEU A 379 29.46 2.81 17.62
N ALA A 380 29.08 2.26 18.76
CA ALA A 380 28.25 1.07 18.88
C ALA A 380 27.02 1.37 19.74
N LEU A 381 25.85 0.95 19.24
CA LEU A 381 24.60 0.97 19.98
C LEU A 381 24.36 -0.42 20.55
N ARG A 382 24.35 -0.53 21.88
CA ARG A 382 23.97 -1.74 22.60
C ARG A 382 22.70 -1.54 23.40
N LEU A 383 21.97 -2.62 23.60
CA LEU A 383 20.89 -2.67 24.56
C LEU A 383 21.34 -3.52 25.75
N LEU A 384 21.13 -3.02 26.97
CA LEU A 384 21.62 -3.61 28.21
C LEU A 384 20.46 -3.95 29.14
N LYS A 385 20.59 -5.06 29.86
CA LYS A 385 19.61 -5.47 30.87
C LYS A 385 19.71 -4.57 32.10
N THR A 386 18.57 -4.09 32.59
CA THR A 386 18.47 -3.35 33.86
C THR A 386 18.08 -4.27 35.02
N GLY A 387 18.27 -3.80 36.26
CA GLY A 387 17.85 -4.50 37.48
C GLY A 387 18.99 -5.31 38.13
N ALA A 388 18.75 -6.59 38.41
CA ALA A 388 19.56 -7.44 39.30
C ALA A 388 21.08 -7.54 38.99
N GLY A 389 21.53 -7.08 37.81
CA GLY A 389 22.94 -7.00 37.41
C GLY A 389 23.63 -5.65 37.68
N GLY A 390 23.00 -4.71 38.40
CA GLY A 390 23.62 -3.46 38.84
C GLY A 390 23.32 -2.21 38.00
N LEU A 391 22.80 -2.36 36.77
CA LEU A 391 22.34 -1.22 35.96
C LEU A 391 20.94 -0.76 36.42
N PRO A 392 20.76 0.49 36.90
CA PRO A 392 19.45 0.97 37.35
C PRO A 392 18.41 0.95 36.23
N ALA A 393 17.17 0.59 36.55
CA ALA A 393 16.06 0.59 35.57
C ALA A 393 15.48 1.98 35.32
N VAL A 394 15.68 2.91 36.26
CA VAL A 394 15.08 4.24 36.23
C VAL A 394 15.70 5.09 35.12
N VAL A 395 14.83 5.64 34.26
CA VAL A 395 15.14 6.62 33.22
C VAL A 395 14.33 7.89 33.52
N ARG A 396 14.98 9.05 33.48
CA ARG A 396 14.33 10.35 33.73
C ARG A 396 13.52 10.79 32.52
N ILE A 397 12.41 11.46 32.77
CA ILE A 397 11.63 12.17 31.76
C ILE A 397 12.03 13.65 31.84
N LEU A 398 12.43 14.23 30.72
CA LEU A 398 12.81 15.63 30.59
C LEU A 398 11.78 16.40 29.78
N ASP A 399 11.59 17.66 30.15
CA ASP A 399 10.73 18.58 29.43
C ASP A 399 11.43 19.13 28.19
N ALA A 400 10.67 19.25 27.11
CA ALA A 400 11.06 19.98 25.92
C ALA A 400 10.36 21.35 25.94
N VAL A 401 11.10 22.43 25.73
CA VAL A 401 10.57 23.80 25.81
C VAL A 401 10.66 24.47 24.44
N ARG A 402 9.53 24.96 23.91
CA ARG A 402 9.52 25.71 22.64
C ARG A 402 10.32 27.00 22.78
N ASP A 403 11.29 27.19 21.90
CA ASP A 403 11.90 28.50 21.68
C ASP A 403 11.01 29.32 20.72
N PRO A 404 10.48 30.48 21.16
CA PRO A 404 9.63 31.32 20.31
C PRO A 404 10.37 31.96 19.12
N GLU A 405 11.70 32.09 19.17
CA GLU A 405 12.46 32.71 18.08
C GLU A 405 12.75 31.77 16.92
N THR A 406 13.00 30.50 17.22
CA THR A 406 13.32 29.47 16.23
C THR A 406 12.13 28.57 15.91
N GLY A 407 11.18 28.43 16.84
CA GLY A 407 10.11 27.45 16.74
C GLY A 407 10.57 26.01 16.99
N LEU A 408 11.82 25.78 17.42
CA LEU A 408 12.34 24.47 17.81
C LEU A 408 12.02 24.18 19.28
N ASP A 409 11.98 22.90 19.66
CA ASP A 409 11.91 22.52 21.07
C ASP A 409 13.33 22.30 21.61
N LYS A 410 13.62 22.85 22.78
CA LYS A 410 14.91 22.78 23.45
C LYS A 410 14.82 21.87 24.68
N ILE A 411 15.74 20.92 24.77
CA ILE A 411 15.89 20.03 25.92
C ILE A 411 17.27 20.28 26.54
N ILE A 412 17.29 20.58 27.83
CA ILE A 412 18.52 20.67 28.62
C ILE A 412 18.73 19.33 29.31
N VAL A 413 19.79 18.62 28.91
CA VAL A 413 20.19 17.35 29.51
C VAL A 413 21.19 17.62 30.61
N PRO A 414 20.85 17.36 31.89
CA PRO A 414 21.76 17.65 33.00
C PRO A 414 23.04 16.84 32.88
N GLY A 415 24.18 17.49 33.09
CA GLY A 415 25.47 16.84 33.17
C GLY A 415 25.54 15.85 34.34
N LEU A 416 26.29 14.76 34.17
CA LEU A 416 26.54 13.77 35.23
C LEU A 416 27.91 14.04 35.89
N ASN A 417 28.01 13.90 37.21
CA ASN A 417 29.27 14.00 37.97
C ASN A 417 30.09 15.29 37.71
N GLY A 418 29.44 16.45 37.72
CA GLY A 418 30.11 17.76 37.56
C GLY A 418 30.53 18.10 36.12
N ARG A 419 29.96 17.37 35.15
CA ARG A 419 30.07 17.67 33.72
C ARG A 419 29.05 18.71 33.29
N ARG A 420 29.25 19.26 32.09
CA ARG A 420 28.38 20.32 31.58
C ARG A 420 27.00 19.80 31.21
N ASP A 421 26.01 20.67 31.31
CA ASP A 421 24.72 20.43 30.70
C ASP A 421 24.87 20.42 29.18
N ARG A 422 24.11 19.56 28.52
CA ARG A 422 24.11 19.44 27.06
C ARG A 422 22.76 19.84 26.51
N GLU A 423 22.79 20.49 25.35
CA GLU A 423 21.58 20.98 24.69
C GLU A 423 21.24 20.09 23.50
N VAL A 424 19.97 19.68 23.45
CA VAL A 424 19.38 18.93 22.34
C VAL A 424 18.24 19.76 21.77
N LEU A 425 18.27 19.98 20.45
CA LEU A 425 17.18 20.66 19.74
C LEU A 425 16.32 19.61 19.04
N VAL A 426 15.01 19.74 19.16
CA VAL A 426 14.03 18.93 18.43
C VAL A 426 13.35 19.84 17.44
N ASN A 427 13.38 19.47 16.17
CA ASN A 427 12.55 20.08 15.15
C ASN A 427 11.16 19.44 15.24
N PRO A 428 10.14 20.17 15.74
CA PRO A 428 8.81 19.59 15.89
C PRO A 428 8.04 19.61 14.56
N SER A 429 8.59 20.26 13.52
CA SER A 429 8.07 20.19 12.16
C SER A 429 8.25 18.79 11.61
N ALA A 430 7.24 18.35 10.86
CA ALA A 430 7.20 17.10 10.11
C ALA A 430 8.21 17.04 8.94
N ASP A 431 9.47 17.21 9.29
CA ASP A 431 10.61 17.27 8.39
C ASP A 431 10.69 15.99 7.53
N GLY A 432 10.74 16.18 6.20
CA GLY A 432 10.72 15.07 5.23
C GLY A 432 9.38 14.36 5.04
N LEU A 433 8.29 14.78 5.69
CA LEU A 433 6.94 14.22 5.45
C LEU A 433 6.16 15.06 4.43
N PRO A 434 5.20 14.47 3.69
CA PRO A 434 4.36 15.22 2.77
C PRO A 434 3.62 16.34 3.52
N GLY A 435 3.68 17.58 3.01
CA GLY A 435 3.01 18.73 3.63
C GLY A 435 1.50 18.56 3.80
N GLU A 436 0.89 17.66 3.03
CA GLU A 436 -0.53 17.26 3.14
C GLU A 436 -0.87 16.61 4.49
N TRP A 437 0.12 16.03 5.19
CA TRP A 437 -0.10 15.35 6.47
C TRP A 437 -0.25 16.33 7.64
N PHE A 438 0.17 17.58 7.46
CA PHE A 438 0.10 18.62 8.49
C PHE A 438 -0.37 19.95 7.88
N PRO A 439 -1.68 20.12 7.63
CA PRO A 439 -2.22 21.31 7.01
C PRO A 439 -2.08 22.54 7.92
N GLY A 440 -1.53 23.63 7.38
CA GLY A 440 -1.46 24.93 8.07
C GLY A 440 -0.06 25.40 8.49
N HIS A 441 0.99 24.59 8.29
CA HIS A 441 2.37 24.97 8.66
C HIS A 441 3.11 25.85 7.64
N GLY A 442 2.46 26.22 6.52
CA GLY A 442 3.06 27.02 5.44
C GLY A 442 4.12 26.24 4.64
N ASP A 443 4.62 26.83 3.55
CA ASP A 443 5.63 26.20 2.69
C ASP A 443 7.05 26.24 3.28
N ALA A 444 7.28 27.11 4.27
CA ALA A 444 8.59 27.37 4.85
C ALA A 444 8.76 26.61 6.17
N VAL A 445 9.22 25.35 6.13
CA VAL A 445 9.50 24.55 7.34
C VAL A 445 11.02 24.36 7.52
N PRO A 446 11.56 24.47 8.75
CA PRO A 446 12.98 24.26 8.99
C PRO A 446 13.37 22.81 8.67
N GLN A 447 14.49 22.65 7.97
CA GLN A 447 15.03 21.33 7.63
C GLN A 447 16.11 20.94 8.64
N THR A 448 15.99 19.73 9.20
CA THR A 448 17.00 19.18 10.09
C THR A 448 18.22 18.81 9.26
N PRO A 449 19.44 19.29 9.60
CA PRO A 449 20.64 18.99 8.83
C PRO A 449 20.87 17.49 8.73
N LEU A 450 21.23 17.00 7.54
CA LEU A 450 21.61 15.61 7.30
C LEU A 450 23.13 15.49 7.16
N SER A 451 23.71 14.50 7.83
CA SER A 451 25.14 14.18 7.70
C SER A 451 25.35 12.84 7.01
N HIS A 452 26.21 12.85 5.99
CA HIS A 452 26.57 11.67 5.18
C HIS A 452 27.95 11.10 5.57
N ASP A 453 28.56 11.66 6.63
CA ASP A 453 29.90 11.29 7.08
C ASP A 453 29.95 9.90 7.72
N MET A 454 28.79 9.38 8.13
CA MET A 454 28.66 8.08 8.79
C MET A 454 27.62 7.20 8.10
N SER A 455 27.78 5.90 8.25
CA SER A 455 26.84 4.88 7.80
C SER A 455 26.47 3.97 8.97
N VAL A 456 25.22 3.50 8.97
CA VAL A 456 24.70 2.59 9.99
C VAL A 456 24.82 1.16 9.47
N LYS A 457 25.51 0.30 10.23
CA LYS A 457 25.56 -1.14 9.97
C LYS A 457 24.78 -1.87 11.06
N PRO A 458 23.64 -2.50 10.73
CA PRO A 458 22.92 -3.37 11.65
C PRO A 458 23.83 -4.50 12.17
N ALA A 459 23.58 -4.96 13.39
CA ALA A 459 24.35 -6.06 13.97
C ALA A 459 24.05 -7.42 13.34
N VAL A 460 22.90 -7.55 12.68
CA VAL A 460 22.46 -8.76 11.99
C VAL A 460 22.22 -8.46 10.51
N GLU A 461 22.47 -9.45 9.67
CA GLU A 461 22.22 -9.37 8.22
C GLU A 461 20.79 -9.80 7.86
N ASP A 462 20.11 -10.53 8.75
CA ASP A 462 18.75 -11.01 8.58
C ASP A 462 17.96 -10.96 9.90
N THR A 463 16.65 -10.74 9.80
CA THR A 463 15.70 -10.72 10.90
C THR A 463 15.56 -12.05 11.63
N ASP A 464 15.86 -13.17 10.97
CA ASP A 464 15.81 -14.51 11.58
C ASP A 464 17.14 -14.91 12.25
N ALA A 465 18.21 -14.14 12.06
CA ALA A 465 19.51 -14.45 12.65
C ALA A 465 19.43 -14.45 14.19
N PRO A 466 20.06 -15.43 14.88
CA PRO A 466 20.07 -15.48 16.33
C PRO A 466 20.80 -14.26 16.91
N LEU A 467 20.29 -13.70 18.00
CA LEU A 467 20.94 -12.60 18.69
C LEU A 467 22.05 -13.13 19.59
N ALA A 468 23.25 -12.55 19.47
CA ALA A 468 24.32 -12.77 20.42
C ALA A 468 24.04 -11.96 21.69
N VAL A 469 23.92 -12.67 22.82
CA VAL A 469 23.83 -12.05 24.15
C VAL A 469 25.21 -12.15 24.80
N ASP A 470 25.82 -10.99 25.02
CA ASP A 470 27.13 -10.88 25.66
C ASP A 470 26.96 -10.56 27.14
N ILE A 471 27.85 -11.08 27.98
CA ILE A 471 28.01 -10.62 29.35
C ILE A 471 29.06 -9.51 29.36
N LEU A 472 28.62 -8.31 29.68
CA LEU A 472 29.41 -7.07 29.63
C LEU A 472 29.61 -6.52 31.05
N ALA A 473 30.66 -5.74 31.23
CA ALA A 473 30.78 -4.92 32.43
C ALA A 473 29.65 -3.87 32.43
N VAL A 474 29.07 -3.62 33.60
CA VAL A 474 28.09 -2.54 33.78
C VAL A 474 28.80 -1.21 33.48
N PRO A 475 28.28 -0.39 32.55
CA PRO A 475 28.83 0.94 32.32
C PRO A 475 28.79 1.76 33.61
N ALA A 476 29.81 2.59 33.82
CA ALA A 476 29.83 3.47 34.97
C ALA A 476 28.62 4.45 34.90
N PRO A 477 28.07 4.92 36.03
CA PRO A 477 26.91 5.82 36.03
C PRO A 477 27.10 7.04 35.13
N GLU A 478 28.30 7.61 35.06
CA GLU A 478 28.68 8.73 34.19
C GLU A 478 28.66 8.43 32.68
N GLN A 479 28.66 7.15 32.30
CA GLN A 479 28.58 6.69 30.90
C GLN A 479 27.13 6.47 30.44
N MET A 480 26.18 6.45 31.38
CA MET A 480 24.76 6.23 31.10
C MET A 480 24.02 7.58 31.09
N GLN A 481 24.05 8.29 29.96
CA GLN A 481 23.29 9.52 29.77
C GLN A 481 22.15 9.29 28.78
N ASP A 482 21.02 8.88 29.32
CA ASP A 482 19.76 8.63 28.62
C ASP A 482 18.59 9.32 29.34
N PHE A 483 17.53 9.58 28.57
CA PHE A 483 16.31 10.21 29.07
C PHE A 483 15.14 9.90 28.12
N ILE A 484 13.94 10.21 28.57
CA ILE A 484 12.74 10.22 27.74
C ILE A 484 12.23 11.66 27.65
N TYR A 485 11.66 12.05 26.52
CA TYR A 485 10.86 13.27 26.42
C TYR A 485 9.56 12.99 25.68
N TRP A 486 8.56 13.84 25.88
CA TRP A 486 7.29 13.76 25.18
C TRP A 486 7.36 14.57 23.90
N GLN A 487 7.37 13.88 22.75
CA GLN A 487 7.27 14.54 21.45
C GLN A 487 5.81 14.72 21.07
N VAL A 488 5.41 15.97 20.85
CA VAL A 488 4.06 16.32 20.40
C VAL A 488 3.97 16.13 18.89
N PHE A 489 2.83 15.62 18.41
CA PHE A 489 2.53 15.64 16.99
C PHE A 489 2.32 17.10 16.51
N PRO A 490 2.68 17.44 15.27
CA PRO A 490 2.61 18.82 14.79
C PRO A 490 1.23 19.50 14.93
N ASP A 491 0.17 18.73 14.77
CA ASP A 491 -1.24 19.13 14.94
C ASP A 491 -1.68 19.30 16.42
N GLY A 492 -0.84 18.88 17.36
CA GLY A 492 -1.14 18.83 18.79
C GLY A 492 -2.17 17.77 19.20
N SER A 493 -2.52 16.83 18.31
CA SER A 493 -3.56 15.83 18.55
C SER A 493 -3.13 14.74 19.53
N SER A 494 -1.82 14.43 19.55
CA SER A 494 -1.24 13.31 20.25
C SER A 494 0.19 13.62 20.70
N VAL A 495 0.70 12.79 21.62
CA VAL A 495 2.10 12.80 22.07
C VAL A 495 2.65 11.38 22.03
N ARG A 496 3.97 11.26 21.92
CA ARG A 496 4.66 9.97 22.04
C ARG A 496 5.93 10.11 22.90
N PRO A 497 6.26 9.10 23.71
CA PRO A 497 7.48 9.10 24.51
C PRO A 497 8.66 8.67 23.62
N ILE A 498 9.65 9.54 23.49
CA ILE A 498 10.89 9.28 22.76
C ILE A 498 11.99 9.03 23.76
N TYR A 499 12.61 7.84 23.69
CA TYR A 499 13.81 7.50 24.44
C TYR A 499 15.03 7.97 23.67
N VAL A 500 15.94 8.65 24.37
CA VAL A 500 17.21 9.16 23.84
C VAL A 500 18.36 8.62 24.68
N VAL A 501 19.41 8.14 24.03
CA VAL A 501 20.70 7.82 24.64
C VAL A 501 21.79 8.64 23.97
N MET A 502 22.72 9.17 24.75
CA MET A 502 23.82 10.00 24.27
C MET A 502 25.15 9.30 24.55
N THR A 503 26.17 9.62 23.75
CA THR A 503 27.54 9.25 24.09
C THR A 503 27.94 9.86 25.43
N PRO A 504 28.77 9.17 26.22
CA PRO A 504 29.33 9.76 27.44
C PRO A 504 29.95 11.11 27.09
N ASP A 505 29.73 12.12 27.94
CA ASP A 505 30.51 13.33 27.81
C ASP A 505 31.98 12.99 28.06
N THR A 506 32.87 13.48 27.23
CA THR A 506 34.31 13.20 27.30
C THR A 506 35.08 14.47 27.61
N GLN A 507 34.41 15.62 27.57
CA GLN A 507 34.95 16.86 28.03
C GLN A 507 35.02 16.77 29.56
N GLY A 508 36.21 17.02 30.11
CA GLY A 508 36.50 16.84 31.53
C GLY A 508 35.54 17.62 32.43
N ALA A 509 35.52 17.28 33.72
CA ALA A 509 34.72 18.02 34.70
C ALA A 509 34.91 19.52 34.53
N VAL A 510 33.80 20.28 34.53
CA VAL A 510 33.88 21.73 34.55
C VAL A 510 34.53 22.07 35.88
N ARG A 511 35.85 22.29 35.87
CA ARG A 511 36.50 23.01 36.96
C ARG A 511 35.90 24.40 36.88
N GLU A 512 34.87 24.63 37.68
CA GLU A 512 34.44 25.96 38.02
C GLU A 512 35.70 26.66 38.53
N LEU A 513 36.37 27.42 37.65
CA LEU A 513 37.30 28.46 38.04
C LEU A 513 36.46 29.60 38.62
N VAL A 514 35.66 29.29 39.65
CA VAL A 514 35.31 30.30 40.63
C VAL A 514 36.58 30.51 41.40
N THR A 515 37.43 31.37 40.85
CA THR A 515 38.34 32.14 41.66
C THR A 515 37.45 32.97 42.57
N VAL A 516 36.96 32.40 43.66
CA VAL A 516 36.37 33.17 44.75
C VAL A 516 37.53 34.04 45.22
N PRO A 517 37.48 35.36 45.08
CA PRO A 517 38.47 36.20 45.73
C PRO A 517 38.23 35.98 47.22
N ARG A 518 39.09 35.20 47.88
CA ARG A 518 39.15 35.27 49.33
C ARG A 518 39.61 36.69 49.64
N LEU A 519 38.69 37.50 50.16
CA LEU A 519 39.01 38.70 50.92
C LEU A 519 39.90 38.26 52.09
N SER A 520 41.22 38.31 51.90
CA SER A 520 42.12 38.53 53.03
C SER A 520 41.89 39.96 53.50
N GLY A 521 41.70 40.14 54.80
CA GLY A 521 41.25 41.37 55.45
C GLY A 521 42.15 42.60 55.32
N ASP A 522 43.09 42.65 54.39
CA ASP A 522 43.92 43.81 54.09
C ASP A 522 43.93 44.02 52.58
N GLY A 523 43.14 44.98 52.10
CA GLY A 523 42.85 45.19 50.67
C GLY A 523 44.06 45.61 49.82
N LEU A 524 44.82 44.63 49.31
CA LEU A 524 45.84 44.85 48.28
C LEU A 524 45.74 43.78 47.18
N PHE A 525 45.52 44.22 45.94
CA PHE A 525 45.53 43.35 44.75
C PHE A 525 46.97 43.01 44.35
N VAL A 526 47.28 41.73 44.19
CA VAL A 526 48.53 41.26 43.56
C VAL A 526 48.16 40.53 42.27
N ALA A 527 48.64 41.03 41.13
CA ALA A 527 48.53 40.34 39.84
C ALA A 527 49.56 39.19 39.76
N PRO A 528 49.22 38.01 39.21
CA PRO A 528 50.20 36.95 39.00
C PRO A 528 51.07 37.26 37.76
N HIS A 529 52.38 37.30 38.00
CA HIS A 529 53.43 37.49 36.99
C HIS A 529 53.63 36.27 36.07
N GLY A 530 53.92 36.55 34.79
CA GLY A 530 54.73 35.74 33.85
C GLY A 530 53.90 34.91 32.86
N VAL A 531 53.89 35.15 31.55
CA VAL A 531 55.05 35.33 30.64
C VAL A 531 54.71 36.29 29.49
N SER A 532 55.64 37.21 29.22
CA SER A 532 55.66 38.17 28.11
C SER A 532 56.31 37.53 26.86
N MET A 533 55.66 37.67 25.71
CA MET A 533 56.30 37.56 24.39
C MET A 533 56.92 38.91 24.04
N THR A 534 58.23 38.97 23.82
CA THR A 534 58.84 39.99 22.95
C THR A 534 60.15 39.47 22.38
N ASP A 535 60.29 39.75 21.08
CA ASP A 535 61.41 39.59 20.16
C ASP A 535 62.82 39.71 20.76
N ASP A 536 63.75 38.92 20.21
CA ASP A 536 65.16 39.30 20.17
C ASP A 536 65.71 39.12 18.74
N ILE A 537 65.98 40.27 18.12
CA ILE A 537 66.74 40.47 16.89
C ILE A 537 68.15 40.93 17.31
N HIS A 538 69.18 40.33 16.69
CA HIS A 538 70.59 40.77 16.65
C HIS A 538 71.41 40.84 17.96
N ARG A 539 72.29 39.84 18.18
CA ARG A 539 73.73 39.88 17.85
C ARG A 539 74.44 38.58 18.22
#